data_AF-A0A7K5L2X1-F1
#
_entry.id   AF-A0A7K5L2X1-F1
#
_cell.length_a   1.000
_cell.length_b   1.000
_cell.length_c   1.000
_cell.angle_alpha   90.00
_cell.angle_beta   90.00
_cell.angle_gamma   90.00
#
_symmetry.space_group_name_H-M   'P 1'
#
loop_
_entity.id
_entity.type
_entity.pdbx_description
1 polymer ?
#
loop_
_entity_poly.entity_id
_entity_poly.type
_entity_poly.pdbx_seq_one_letter_code
_entity_poly.pdbx_strand_id
1 'polypeptide(L)' 'VRAQGDTYQVVADVSQFEPPDIVVTTSNCHVAIQAEKVAEDGTICDTFTHKCQLPE' A
#
# COMPACT_ATOMS: atom_id res chain seq x y z
N VAL A 1 -2.54 -1.17 11.45
CA VAL A 1 -3.97 -1.54 11.45
C VAL A 1 -4.61 -1.00 12.72
N ARG A 2 -5.80 -0.39 12.63
CA ARG A 2 -6.60 0.04 13.79
C ARG A 2 -8.02 -0.51 13.67
N ALA A 3 -8.56 -1.09 14.74
CA ALA A 3 -9.96 -1.47 14.81
C ALA A 3 -10.83 -0.23 15.09
N GLN A 4 -11.97 -0.12 14.41
CA GLN A 4 -12.97 0.94 14.58
C GLN A 4 -14.36 0.31 14.50
N GLY A 5 -14.90 -0.08 15.66
CA GLY A 5 -16.13 -0.86 15.74
C GLY A 5 -15.95 -2.18 15.00
N ASP A 6 -16.82 -2.42 14.02
CA ASP A 6 -16.83 -3.65 13.21
C ASP A 6 -15.90 -3.56 11.98
N THR A 7 -15.08 -2.52 11.86
CA THR A 7 -14.19 -2.30 10.72
C THR A 7 -12.74 -2.23 11.13
N TYR A 8 -11.84 -2.58 10.21
CA TYR A 8 -10.41 -2.33 10.34
C TYR A 8 -9.96 -1.27 9.35
N GLN A 9 -9.14 -0.34 9.83
CA GLN A 9 -8.53 0.69 9.01
C GLN A 9 -7.01 0.50 8.90
N VAL A 10 -6.52 0.59 7.67
CA VAL A 10 -5.11 0.67 7.32
C VAL A 10 -4.89 2.02 6.66
N VAL A 11 -3.86 2.75 7.09
CA VAL A 11 -3.51 4.07 6.56
C VAL A 11 -2.02 4.02 6.23
N ALA A 12 -1.68 4.47 5.03
CA ALA A 12 -0.32 4.61 4.54
C ALA A 12 -0.19 5.96 3.84
N ASP A 13 0.93 6.65 4.10
CA ASP A 13 1.29 7.85 3.34
C ASP A 13 2.02 7.42 2.06
N VAL A 14 1.39 7.72 0.93
CA VAL A 14 1.87 7.41 -0.44
C VAL A 14 1.90 8.68 -1.29
N SER A 15 1.95 9.85 -0.65
CA SER A 15 1.87 11.17 -1.31
C SER A 15 2.98 11.45 -2.33
N GLN A 16 4.05 10.67 -2.33
CA GLN A 16 5.17 10.77 -3.28
C GLN A 16 4.98 9.99 -4.59
N PHE A 17 3.91 9.18 -4.70
CA PHE A 17 3.56 8.34 -5.84
C PHE A 17 2.26 8.81 -6.51
N GLU A 18 2.13 8.55 -7.82
CA GLU A 18 0.90 8.83 -8.55
C GLU A 18 -0.15 7.74 -8.30
N PRO A 19 -1.47 8.04 -8.35
CA PRO A 19 -2.52 7.05 -8.12
C PRO A 19 -2.42 5.76 -8.95
N PRO A 20 -2.04 5.79 -10.24
CA PRO A 20 -1.88 4.58 -11.05
C PRO A 20 -0.71 3.69 -10.60
N ASP A 21 0.28 4.26 -9.93
CA ASP A 21 1.47 3.54 -9.46
C ASP A 21 1.22 2.81 -8.14
N ILE A 22 0.08 3.08 -7.48
CA ILE A 22 -0.27 2.52 -6.19
C ILE A 22 -1.18 1.30 -6.37
N VAL A 23 -0.68 0.14 -5.95
CA VAL A 23 -1.41 -1.13 -6.00
C VAL A 23 -1.76 -1.57 -4.59
N VAL A 24 -3.04 -1.84 -4.36
CA VAL A 24 -3.54 -2.44 -3.12
C VAL A 24 -4.01 -3.85 -3.41
N THR A 25 -3.48 -4.82 -2.67
CA THR A 25 -3.91 -6.22 -2.74
C THR A 25 -4.42 -6.67 -1.38
N THR A 26 -5.50 -7.46 -1.42
CA THR A 26 -6.12 -8.05 -0.23
C THR A 26 -6.33 -9.53 -0.45
N SER A 27 -5.79 -10.37 0.44
CA SER A 27 -5.93 -11.83 0.35
C SER A 27 -5.80 -12.44 1.74
N ASN A 28 -6.73 -13.33 2.12
CA ASN A 28 -6.68 -14.07 3.40
C ASN A 28 -6.36 -13.16 4.61
N CYS A 29 -7.14 -12.10 4.79
CA CYS A 29 -6.93 -11.08 5.83
C CYS A 29 -5.59 -10.32 5.76
N HIS A 30 -4.76 -10.52 4.75
CA HIS A 30 -3.57 -9.73 4.49
C HIS A 30 -3.90 -8.57 3.56
N VAL A 31 -3.41 -7.39 3.91
CA VAL A 31 -3.46 -6.19 3.08
C VAL A 31 -2.03 -5.80 2.75
N ALA A 32 -1.74 -5.64 1.46
CA ALA A 32 -0.47 -5.11 1.00
C ALA A 32 -0.71 -3.89 0.10
N ILE A 33 0.01 -2.82 0.38
CA ILE A 33 0.06 -1.58 -0.39
C ILE A 33 1.47 -1.50 -0.95
N GLN A 34 1.57 -1.43 -2.27
CA GLN A 34 2.83 -1.32 -2.99
C GLN A 34 2.75 -0.12 -3.92
N ALA A 35 3.87 0.58 -4.09
CA ALA A 35 3.99 1.60 -5.12
C ALA A 35 5.42 1.66 -5.64
N GLU A 36 5.58 1.96 -6.92
CA GLU A 36 6.87 2.09 -7.58
C GLU A 36 6.86 3.37 -8.40
N LYS A 37 7.90 4.18 -8.26
CA LYS A 37 8.09 5.39 -9.07
C LYS A 37 9.13 5.11 -10.12
N VAL A 38 8.78 5.38 -11.37
CA VAL A 38 9.67 5.18 -12.51
C VAL A 38 10.22 6.53 -12.96
N ALA A 39 11.54 6.62 -13.12
CA ALA A 39 12.22 7.79 -13.67
C ALA A 39 12.06 7.87 -15.20
N GLU A 40 12.43 9.00 -15.81
CA GLU A 40 12.31 9.21 -17.25
C GLU A 40 13.13 8.21 -18.09
N ASP A 41 14.19 7.63 -17.51
CA ASP A 41 15.03 6.61 -18.13
C ASP A 41 14.46 5.18 -18.01
N GLY A 42 13.27 5.03 -17.43
CA GLY A 42 12.59 3.76 -17.23
C GLY A 42 13.08 2.97 -16.01
N THR A 43 14.00 3.50 -15.21
CA THR A 43 14.47 2.85 -13.98
C THR A 43 13.54 3.15 -12.81
N ILE A 44 13.46 2.21 -11.85
CA ILE A 44 12.74 2.44 -10.59
C ILE A 44 13.59 3.36 -9.72
N CYS A 45 13.06 4.53 -9.37
CA CYS A 45 13.76 5.52 -8.55
C CYS A 45 13.23 5.59 -7.11
N ASP A 46 12.04 5.07 -6.85
CA ASP A 46 11.48 4.95 -5.49
C ASP A 46 10.53 3.75 -5.39
N THR A 47 10.46 3.15 -4.21
CA THR A 47 9.56 2.03 -3.91
C THR A 47 8.93 2.19 -2.54
N PHE A 48 7.66 1.82 -2.43
CA PHE A 48 6.95 1.74 -1.17
C PHE A 48 6.35 0.35 -0.98
N THR A 49 6.43 -0.16 0.25
CA THR A 49 5.79 -1.41 0.63
C THR A 49 5.26 -1.31 2.05
N HIS A 50 3.95 -1.48 2.20
CA HIS A 50 3.29 -1.64 3.48
C HIS A 50 2.48 -2.93 3.47
N LYS A 51 2.83 -3.87 4.36
CA LYS A 51 2.10 -5.13 4.51
C LYS A 51 1.58 -5.24 5.93
N CYS A 52 0.34 -5.67 6.08
CA CYS A 52 -0.25 -5.93 7.38
C CYS A 52 -1.25 -7.08 7.29
N GLN A 53 -1.44 -7.77 8.41
CA GLN A 53 -2.47 -8.77 8.59
C GLN A 53 -3.55 -8.16 9.49
N LEU A 54 -4.80 -8.24 9.05
CA LEU A 54 -5.95 -7.93 9.86
C LEU A 54 -6.12 -9.04 10.91
N PRO A 55 -6.52 -8.71 12.15
CA PRO A 55 -6.89 -9.71 13.14
C PRO A 55 -8.04 -10.61 12.62
N GLU A 56 -8.04 -11.88 13.06
CA GLU A 56 -9.14 -12.83 12.82
C GLU A 56 -10.34 -12.61 13.76
#